data_AF-A0A979FRA6-F1
#
_entry.id   AF-A0A979FRA6-F1
#
_cell.length_a   1.000
_cell.length_b   1.000
_cell.length_c   1.000
_cell.angle_alpha   90.00
_cell.angle_beta   90.00
_cell.angle_gamma   90.00
#
_symmetry.space_group_name_H-M   'P 1'
#
loop_
_entity.id
_entity.type
_entity.pdbx_description
1 polymer ?
#
loop_
_entity_poly.entity_id
_entity_poly.type
_entity_poly.pdbx_seq_one_letter_code
_entity_poly.pdbx_strand_id
1 'polypeptide(L)'
;METEVNEFRAELKAPLDAAVAQLAELDMARIRKLLSRSPIAAIQLMFECCVYLLGSSDVSMRAVRQATHDANFCVRLGQLDVTALTDEHVAFLTHRLDQIKMSVEHMYRVSDIGGTLLSYLQQSVRFWKRHREDLCPRYERVQRLKENNTQQSLELGLKQREARQLLSLIHI
;
A
#
# COMPACT_ATOMS: atom_id res chain seq x y z
N MET A 1 -20.16 -10.29 -0.16
CA MET A 1 -19.84 -8.86 -0.37
C MET A 1 -18.75 -8.33 0.55
N GLU A 2 -18.92 -8.21 1.86
CA GLU A 2 -17.83 -7.71 2.73
C GLU A 2 -16.64 -8.68 2.77
N THR A 3 -16.93 -9.99 2.82
CA THR A 3 -15.92 -11.05 2.68
C THR A 3 -15.16 -10.94 1.35
N GLU A 4 -15.88 -10.81 0.22
CA GLU A 4 -15.27 -10.66 -1.11
C GLU A 4 -14.37 -9.42 -1.24
N VAL A 5 -14.76 -8.29 -0.63
CA VAL A 5 -13.91 -7.07 -0.64
C VAL A 5 -12.65 -7.27 0.19
N ASN A 6 -12.76 -7.97 1.33
CA ASN A 6 -11.61 -8.28 2.17
C ASN A 6 -10.66 -9.31 1.52
N GLU A 7 -11.20 -10.32 0.85
CA GLU A 7 -10.43 -11.28 0.04
C GLU A 7 -9.69 -10.56 -1.08
N PHE A 8 -10.39 -9.73 -1.87
CA PHE A 8 -9.77 -8.94 -2.92
C PHE A 8 -8.69 -7.98 -2.38
N ARG A 9 -8.90 -7.39 -1.20
CA ARG A 9 -7.88 -6.57 -0.53
C ARG A 9 -6.65 -7.39 -0.18
N ALA A 10 -6.83 -8.59 0.38
CA ALA A 10 -5.73 -9.47 0.75
C ALA A 10 -4.92 -9.89 -0.49
N GLU A 11 -5.60 -10.30 -1.56
CA GLU A 11 -4.97 -10.63 -2.84
C GLU A 11 -4.19 -9.44 -3.42
N LEU A 12 -4.76 -8.24 -3.35
CA LEU A 12 -4.12 -7.04 -3.85
C LEU A 12 -2.89 -6.65 -3.02
N LYS A 13 -2.91 -6.85 -1.70
CA LYS A 13 -1.82 -6.49 -0.78
C LYS A 13 -0.70 -7.53 -0.79
N ALA A 14 -0.98 -8.80 -1.09
CA ALA A 14 -0.03 -9.89 -1.01
C ALA A 14 1.33 -9.64 -1.72
N PRO A 15 1.40 -9.04 -2.93
CA PRO A 15 2.67 -8.71 -3.56
C PRO A 15 3.49 -7.68 -2.77
N LEU A 16 2.82 -6.69 -2.17
CA LEU A 16 3.47 -5.69 -1.32
C LEU A 16 3.95 -6.33 -0.02
N ASP A 17 3.14 -7.21 0.60
CA ASP A 17 3.52 -7.95 1.81
C ASP A 17 4.77 -8.82 1.58
N ALA A 18 4.85 -9.50 0.44
CA ALA A 18 6.03 -10.26 0.07
C ALA A 18 7.28 -9.37 -0.09
N ALA A 19 7.13 -8.18 -0.68
CA ALA A 19 8.23 -7.23 -0.81
C ALA A 19 8.66 -6.64 0.55
N VAL A 20 7.72 -6.38 1.46
CA VAL A 20 7.99 -5.94 2.84
C VAL A 20 8.74 -7.01 3.62
N ALA A 21 8.37 -8.28 3.47
CA ALA A 21 9.09 -9.39 4.10
C ALA A 21 10.55 -9.46 3.61
N GLN A 22 10.78 -9.35 2.30
CA GLN A 22 12.15 -9.33 1.74
C GLN A 22 12.96 -8.13 2.22
N LEU A 23 12.32 -6.97 2.39
CA LEU A 23 12.94 -5.77 2.92
C LEU A 23 13.45 -5.97 4.35
N ALA A 24 12.70 -6.69 5.18
CA ALA A 24 13.04 -6.97 6.58
C ALA A 24 14.28 -7.88 6.72
N GLU A 25 14.57 -8.71 5.71
CA GLU A 25 15.73 -9.60 5.67
C GLU A 25 17.03 -8.91 5.22
N LEU A 26 16.96 -7.64 4.81
CA LEU A 26 18.15 -6.92 4.36
C LEU A 26 19.08 -6.58 5.52
N ASP A 27 20.35 -6.99 5.39
CA ASP A 27 21.37 -6.65 6.36
C ASP A 27 21.82 -5.18 6.22
N MET A 28 21.57 -4.40 7.27
CA MET A 28 21.96 -3.00 7.37
C MET A 28 23.48 -2.78 7.25
N ALA A 29 24.33 -3.74 7.64
CA ALA A 29 25.77 -3.64 7.43
C ALA A 29 26.13 -3.73 5.94
N ARG A 30 25.47 -4.61 5.19
CA ARG A 30 25.64 -4.71 3.72
C ARG A 30 25.14 -3.46 3.01
N ILE A 31 24.00 -2.91 3.44
CA ILE A 31 23.48 -1.64 2.92
C ILE A 31 24.50 -0.52 3.12
N ARG A 32 25.02 -0.34 4.34
CA ARG A 32 26.02 0.70 4.64
C ARG A 32 27.29 0.53 3.80
N LYS A 33 27.77 -0.71 3.61
CA LYS A 33 28.93 -1.02 2.75
C LYS A 33 28.66 -0.73 1.27
N LEU A 34 27.46 -0.98 0.78
CA LEU A 34 27.05 -0.63 -0.59
C LEU A 34 27.07 0.89 -0.79
N LEU A 35 26.48 1.62 0.16
CA LEU A 35 26.37 3.09 0.12
C LEU A 35 27.70 3.81 0.32
N SER A 36 28.70 3.16 0.92
CA SER A 36 30.06 3.71 1.06
C SER A 36 30.87 3.65 -0.24
N ARG A 37 30.43 2.89 -1.26
CA ARG A 37 31.19 2.63 -2.50
C ARG A 37 30.67 3.36 -3.74
N SER A 38 29.92 4.45 -3.58
CA SER A 38 29.29 5.18 -4.70
C SER A 38 28.48 4.23 -5.62
N PRO A 39 27.30 3.76 -5.16
CA PRO A 39 26.51 2.79 -5.92
C PRO A 39 26.04 3.38 -7.27
N ILE A 40 25.66 2.51 -8.21
CA ILE A 40 25.14 2.93 -9.52
C ILE A 40 23.91 3.85 -9.37
N ALA A 41 23.69 4.74 -10.33
CA ALA A 41 22.62 5.74 -10.29
C ALA A 41 21.23 5.15 -9.99
N ALA A 42 20.90 3.99 -10.55
CA ALA A 42 19.64 3.30 -10.28
C ALA A 42 19.46 2.96 -8.79
N ILE A 43 20.52 2.48 -8.13
CA ILE A 43 20.48 2.17 -6.69
C ILE A 43 20.37 3.44 -5.85
N GLN A 44 21.07 4.51 -6.25
CA GLN A 44 20.95 5.81 -5.59
C GLN A 44 19.48 6.29 -5.58
N LEU A 45 18.86 6.35 -6.76
CA LEU A 45 17.46 6.78 -6.91
C LEU A 45 16.49 5.98 -6.02
N MET A 46 16.70 4.67 -5.87
CA MET A 46 15.87 3.85 -4.99
C MET A 46 16.02 4.24 -3.52
N PHE A 47 17.23 4.50 -3.04
CA PHE A 47 17.43 4.96 -1.67
C PHE A 47 16.89 6.38 -1.44
N GLU A 48 17.02 7.27 -2.44
CA GLU A 48 16.41 8.61 -2.39
C GLU A 48 14.88 8.49 -2.22
N CYS A 49 14.24 7.60 -2.98
CA CYS A 49 12.82 7.30 -2.84
C CYS A 49 12.46 6.79 -1.44
N CYS A 50 13.26 5.88 -0.87
CA CYS A 50 13.01 5.36 0.47
C CYS A 50 13.10 6.45 1.54
N VAL A 51 14.10 7.32 1.46
CA VAL A 51 14.30 8.44 2.39
C VAL A 51 13.17 9.46 2.28
N TYR A 52 12.74 9.75 1.06
CA TYR A 52 11.59 10.61 0.82
C TYR A 52 10.30 10.05 1.42
N LEU A 53 10.05 8.75 1.25
CA LEU A 53 8.88 8.09 1.86
C LEU A 53 8.90 8.10 3.39
N LEU A 54 10.08 8.11 4.01
CA LEU A 54 10.22 8.27 5.45
C LEU A 54 10.06 9.73 5.92
N GLY A 55 9.68 10.65 5.03
CA GLY A 55 9.34 12.03 5.35
C GLY A 55 10.49 13.03 5.27
N SER A 56 11.64 12.65 4.71
CA SER A 56 12.76 13.58 4.53
C SER A 56 12.64 14.34 3.21
N SER A 57 12.69 15.68 3.27
CA SER A 57 12.75 16.55 2.09
C SER A 57 14.14 16.58 1.45
N ASP A 58 15.21 16.37 2.24
CA ASP A 58 16.55 16.15 1.72
C ASP A 58 16.74 14.67 1.40
N VAL A 59 16.88 14.39 0.11
CA VAL A 59 17.11 13.04 -0.42
C VAL A 59 18.55 12.87 -0.91
N SER A 60 19.45 13.82 -0.61
CA SER A 60 20.85 13.74 -1.04
C SER A 60 21.52 12.44 -0.56
N MET A 61 22.57 12.01 -1.25
CA MET A 61 23.36 10.85 -0.82
C MET A 61 23.94 10.99 0.60
N ARG A 62 24.10 12.23 1.10
CA ARG A 62 24.43 12.48 2.51
C ARG A 62 23.28 12.09 3.42
N ALA A 63 22.06 12.57 3.15
CA ALA A 63 20.86 12.22 3.89
C ALA A 63 20.56 10.71 3.84
N VAL A 64 20.72 10.08 2.67
CA VAL A 64 20.61 8.62 2.50
C VAL A 64 21.56 7.85 3.42
N ARG A 65 22.85 8.23 3.43
CA ARG A 65 23.82 7.59 4.33
C ARG A 65 23.46 7.81 5.79
N GLN A 66 23.03 9.02 6.15
CA GLN A 66 22.59 9.32 7.52
C GLN A 66 21.36 8.49 7.93
N ALA A 67 20.35 8.37 7.07
CA ALA A 67 19.14 7.59 7.35
C ALA A 67 19.44 6.10 7.51
N THR A 68 20.38 5.56 6.73
CA THR A 68 20.76 4.13 6.76
C THR A 68 21.75 3.77 7.88
N HIS A 69 22.18 4.73 8.70
CA HIS A 69 22.82 4.44 9.98
C HIS A 69 21.83 3.90 11.02
N ASP A 70 20.54 4.14 10.84
CA ASP A 70 19.50 3.58 11.68
C ASP A 70 19.31 2.09 11.40
N ALA A 71 19.50 1.25 12.41
CA ALA A 71 19.31 -0.20 12.31
C ALA A 71 17.88 -0.59 11.94
N ASN A 72 16.89 0.27 12.19
CA ASN A 72 15.49 0.04 11.90
C ASN A 72 15.04 0.66 10.57
N PHE A 73 15.96 1.14 9.72
CA PHE A 73 15.62 1.80 8.45
C PHE A 73 14.65 0.96 7.59
N CYS A 74 15.01 -0.31 7.32
CA CYS A 74 14.18 -1.22 6.54
C CYS A 74 12.86 -1.56 7.23
N VAL A 75 12.89 -1.76 8.55
CA VAL A 75 11.68 -2.04 9.35
C VAL A 75 10.68 -0.90 9.26
N ARG A 76 11.13 0.35 9.46
CA ARG A 76 10.26 1.53 9.35
C ARG A 76 9.69 1.69 7.95
N LEU A 77 10.51 1.45 6.92
CA LEU A 77 10.06 1.53 5.55
C LEU A 77 8.97 0.48 5.28
N GLY A 78 9.14 -0.76 5.77
CA GLY A 78 8.13 -1.81 5.65
C GLY A 78 6.85 -1.60 6.46
N GLN A 79 6.89 -0.76 7.51
CA GLN A 79 5.74 -0.38 8.33
C GLN A 79 4.96 0.81 7.78
N LEU A 80 5.40 1.40 6.68
CA LEU A 80 4.74 2.55 6.08
C LEU A 80 3.32 2.20 5.62
N ASP A 81 2.35 3.01 6.01
CA ASP A 81 1.00 2.90 5.47
C ASP A 81 0.96 3.42 4.04
N VAL A 82 1.15 2.50 3.09
CA VAL A 82 1.14 2.83 1.66
C VAL A 82 -0.19 3.45 1.26
N THR A 83 -1.32 3.13 1.91
CA THR A 83 -2.63 3.72 1.55
C THR A 83 -2.77 5.19 1.93
N ALA A 84 -1.99 5.64 2.92
CA ALA A 84 -1.95 7.03 3.40
C ALA A 84 -1.04 7.94 2.56
N LEU A 85 -0.31 7.40 1.59
CA LEU A 85 0.51 8.21 0.69
C LEU A 85 -0.35 9.22 -0.08
N THR A 86 0.20 10.42 -0.27
CA THR A 86 -0.44 11.47 -1.08
C THR A 86 -0.13 11.27 -2.56
N ASP A 87 -0.90 11.94 -3.43
CA ASP A 87 -0.65 11.98 -4.87
C ASP A 87 0.76 12.52 -5.19
N GLU A 88 1.25 13.48 -4.41
CA GLU A 88 2.62 14.01 -4.53
C GLU A 88 3.67 12.93 -4.28
N HIS A 89 3.47 12.11 -3.23
CA HIS A 89 4.41 11.03 -2.94
C HIS A 89 4.52 10.05 -4.10
N VAL A 90 3.36 9.66 -4.65
CA VAL A 90 3.29 8.69 -5.74
C VAL A 90 3.81 9.27 -7.05
N ALA A 91 3.59 10.56 -7.30
CA ALA A 91 4.16 11.26 -8.46
C ALA A 91 5.69 11.30 -8.38
N PHE A 92 6.25 11.64 -7.21
CA PHE A 92 7.70 11.63 -6.98
C PHE A 92 8.29 10.24 -7.23
N LEU A 93 7.70 9.20 -6.62
CA LEU A 93 8.14 7.81 -6.81
C LEU A 93 8.07 7.40 -8.28
N THR A 94 6.94 7.62 -8.94
CA THR A 94 6.74 7.22 -10.34
C THR A 94 7.79 7.89 -11.24
N HIS A 95 7.99 9.20 -11.08
CA HIS A 95 8.98 9.95 -11.85
C HIS A 95 10.40 9.42 -11.66
N ARG A 96 10.81 9.10 -10.41
CA ARG A 96 12.13 8.54 -10.10
C ARG A 96 12.28 7.11 -10.62
N LEU A 97 11.27 6.27 -10.45
CA LEU A 97 11.28 4.89 -10.91
C LEU A 97 11.30 4.79 -12.44
N ASP A 98 10.66 5.72 -13.16
CA ASP A 98 10.71 5.78 -14.63
C ASP A 98 12.11 6.05 -15.18
N GLN A 99 13.01 6.64 -14.38
CA GLN A 99 14.41 6.84 -14.74
C GLN A 99 15.22 5.53 -14.64
N ILE A 100 14.73 4.54 -13.89
CA ILE A 100 15.36 3.23 -13.74
C ILE A 100 14.97 2.35 -14.93
N LYS A 101 15.84 2.28 -15.95
CA LYS A 101 15.63 1.48 -17.17
C LYS A 101 15.97 -0.01 -16.99
N MET A 102 15.65 -0.57 -15.83
CA MET A 102 15.95 -1.96 -15.48
C MET A 102 14.71 -2.64 -14.89
N SER A 103 14.47 -3.90 -15.25
CA SER A 103 13.47 -4.72 -14.58
C SER A 103 13.92 -5.10 -13.18
N VAL A 104 12.97 -5.46 -12.31
CA VAL A 104 13.26 -6.03 -10.97
C VAL A 104 14.18 -7.24 -11.08
N GLU A 105 13.92 -8.14 -12.03
CA GLU A 105 14.74 -9.34 -12.26
C GLU A 105 16.18 -8.98 -12.66
N HIS A 106 16.37 -8.03 -13.58
CA HIS A 106 17.71 -7.57 -13.93
C HIS A 106 18.38 -6.92 -12.72
N MET A 107 17.65 -6.09 -11.97
CA MET A 107 18.20 -5.46 -10.77
C MET A 107 18.68 -6.49 -9.75
N TYR A 108 17.95 -7.60 -9.53
CA TYR A 108 18.40 -8.70 -8.67
C TYR A 108 19.72 -9.33 -9.11
N ARG A 109 20.00 -9.39 -10.42
CA ARG A 109 21.28 -9.89 -10.94
C ARG A 109 22.43 -8.91 -10.68
N VAL A 110 22.13 -7.62 -10.54
CA VAL A 110 23.13 -6.56 -10.26
C VAL A 110 23.33 -6.38 -8.75
N SER A 111 22.25 -6.37 -7.97
CA SER A 111 22.26 -6.23 -6.53
C SER A 111 20.97 -6.77 -5.94
N ASP A 112 21.07 -7.70 -5.00
CA ASP A 112 19.94 -8.21 -4.23
C ASP A 112 19.24 -7.11 -3.40
N ILE A 113 20.01 -6.21 -2.78
CA ILE A 113 19.50 -5.02 -2.09
C ILE A 113 18.72 -4.15 -3.09
N GLY A 114 19.32 -3.86 -4.25
CA GLY A 114 18.67 -3.07 -5.29
C GLY A 114 17.38 -3.72 -5.79
N GLY A 115 17.37 -5.03 -6.03
CA GLY A 115 16.20 -5.76 -6.51
C GLY A 115 15.05 -5.73 -5.51
N THR A 116 15.39 -5.89 -4.22
CA THR A 116 14.43 -5.82 -3.11
C THR A 116 13.80 -4.43 -3.01
N LEU A 117 14.63 -3.38 -3.04
CA LEU A 117 14.14 -1.99 -2.99
C LEU A 117 13.28 -1.66 -4.22
N LEU A 118 13.69 -2.07 -5.43
CA LEU A 118 12.93 -1.81 -6.64
C LEU A 118 11.57 -2.50 -6.59
N SER A 119 11.55 -3.77 -6.18
CA SER A 119 10.32 -4.54 -6.00
C SER A 119 9.38 -3.84 -5.02
N TYR A 120 9.89 -3.47 -3.83
CA TYR A 120 9.11 -2.79 -2.80
C TYR A 120 8.52 -1.48 -3.31
N LEU A 121 9.32 -0.58 -3.90
CA LEU A 121 8.85 0.71 -4.38
C LEU A 121 7.81 0.58 -5.50
N GLN A 122 8.00 -0.36 -6.44
CA GLN A 122 7.03 -0.62 -7.50
C GLN A 122 5.72 -1.21 -6.97
N GLN A 123 5.78 -2.17 -6.04
CA GLN A 123 4.57 -2.73 -5.43
C GLN A 123 3.85 -1.70 -4.57
N SER A 124 4.55 -0.78 -3.89
CA SER A 124 3.93 0.33 -3.14
C SER A 124 3.13 1.24 -4.06
N VAL A 125 3.70 1.70 -5.17
CA VAL A 125 2.98 2.52 -6.17
C VAL A 125 1.79 1.76 -6.75
N ARG A 126 1.98 0.49 -7.12
CA ARG A 126 0.91 -0.34 -7.70
C ARG A 126 -0.23 -0.56 -6.72
N PHE A 127 0.09 -0.91 -5.47
CA PHE A 127 -0.89 -1.14 -4.42
C PHE A 127 -1.69 0.13 -4.14
N TRP A 128 -1.04 1.28 -3.98
CA TRP A 128 -1.72 2.54 -3.76
C TRP A 128 -2.70 2.88 -4.89
N LYS A 129 -2.28 2.75 -6.16
CA LYS A 129 -3.14 3.04 -7.33
C LYS A 129 -4.37 2.13 -7.34
N ARG A 130 -4.14 0.82 -7.24
CA ARG A 130 -5.21 -0.19 -7.23
C ARG A 130 -6.12 -0.06 -6.00
N HIS A 131 -5.59 0.34 -4.86
CA HIS A 131 -6.40 0.59 -3.67
C HIS A 131 -7.40 1.72 -3.93
N ARG A 132 -6.96 2.83 -4.52
CA ARG A 132 -7.84 3.94 -4.87
C ARG A 132 -8.82 3.61 -6.00
N GLU A 133 -8.35 2.95 -7.05
CA GLU A 133 -9.14 2.68 -8.25
C GLU A 133 -10.14 1.53 -8.08
N ASP A 134 -9.78 0.48 -7.33
CA ASP A 134 -10.58 -0.73 -7.22
C ASP A 134 -11.18 -0.96 -5.83
N LEU A 135 -10.43 -0.71 -4.74
CA LEU A 135 -10.91 -1.01 -3.39
C LEU A 135 -11.83 0.07 -2.83
N CYS A 136 -11.46 1.35 -2.92
CA CYS A 136 -12.29 2.44 -2.40
C CYS A 136 -13.72 2.40 -2.98
N PRO A 137 -13.93 2.27 -4.31
CA PRO A 137 -15.28 2.21 -4.87
C PRO A 137 -16.09 0.98 -4.41
N ARG A 138 -15.42 -0.16 -4.18
CA ARG A 138 -16.05 -1.37 -3.65
C ARG A 138 -16.50 -1.18 -2.20
N TYR A 139 -15.65 -0.59 -1.37
CA TYR A 139 -16.01 -0.26 0.02
C TYR A 139 -17.20 0.70 0.08
N GLU A 140 -17.17 1.77 -0.72
CA GLU A 140 -18.31 2.70 -0.82
C GLU A 140 -19.59 2.00 -1.28
N ARG A 141 -19.50 1.10 -2.26
CA ARG A 141 -20.66 0.31 -2.72
C ARG A 141 -21.21 -0.57 -1.61
N VAL A 142 -20.35 -1.24 -0.85
CA VAL A 142 -20.77 -2.07 0.29
C VAL A 142 -21.46 -1.23 1.35
N GLN A 143 -20.92 -0.06 1.70
CA GLN A 143 -21.55 0.83 2.69
C GLN A 143 -22.93 1.31 2.22
N ARG A 144 -23.06 1.79 0.98
CA ARG A 144 -24.37 2.19 0.41
C ARG A 144 -25.39 1.05 0.44
N LEU A 145 -24.98 -0.18 0.13
CA LEU A 145 -25.87 -1.34 0.18
C LEU A 145 -26.28 -1.70 1.61
N LYS A 146 -25.38 -1.56 2.60
CA LYS A 146 -25.70 -1.77 4.02
C LYS A 146 -26.71 -0.75 4.53
N GLU A 147 -26.52 0.52 4.19
CA GLU A 147 -27.45 1.61 4.53
C GLU A 147 -28.84 1.35 3.95
N ASN A 148 -28.91 1.05 2.65
CA ASN A 148 -30.17 0.74 1.96
C ASN A 148 -30.86 -0.48 2.57
N ASN A 149 -30.11 -1.55 2.86
CA ASN A 149 -30.68 -2.76 3.47
C ASN A 149 -31.24 -2.49 4.88
N THR A 150 -30.57 -1.64 5.65
CA THR A 150 -31.03 -1.22 6.98
C THR A 150 -32.34 -0.45 6.88
N GLN A 151 -32.43 0.51 5.96
CA GLN A 151 -33.66 1.28 5.72
C GLN A 151 -34.82 0.36 5.27
N GLN A 152 -34.56 -0.52 4.31
CA GLN A 152 -35.56 -1.48 3.81
C GLN A 152 -36.05 -2.42 4.91
N SER A 153 -35.16 -2.89 5.78
CA SER A 153 -35.53 -3.77 6.90
C SER A 153 -36.43 -3.06 7.91
N LEU A 154 -36.17 -1.77 8.18
CA LEU A 154 -37.03 -0.94 9.04
C LEU A 154 -38.41 -0.74 8.40
N GLU A 155 -38.47 -0.36 7.13
CA GLU A 155 -39.73 -0.18 6.39
C GLU A 155 -40.56 -1.47 6.35
N LEU A 156 -39.92 -2.60 6.07
CA LEU A 156 -40.57 -3.91 6.08
C LEU A 156 -41.13 -4.24 7.47
N GLY A 157 -40.37 -3.96 8.53
CA GLY A 157 -40.82 -4.14 9.91
C GLY A 157 -42.06 -3.30 10.25
N LEU A 158 -42.12 -2.05 9.79
CA LEU A 158 -43.29 -1.18 9.96
C LEU A 158 -44.51 -1.72 9.21
N LYS A 159 -44.35 -2.03 7.92
CA LYS A 159 -45.45 -2.59 7.10
C LYS A 159 -45.97 -3.91 7.66
N GLN A 160 -45.11 -4.77 8.19
CA GLN A 160 -45.52 -6.02 8.84
C GLN A 160 -46.31 -5.77 10.13
N ARG A 161 -45.98 -4.74 10.91
CA ARG A 161 -46.74 -4.38 12.12
C ARG A 161 -48.13 -3.87 11.75
N GLU A 162 -48.23 -2.98 10.77
CA GLU A 162 -49.50 -2.46 10.25
C GLU A 162 -50.39 -3.60 9.72
N ALA A 163 -49.83 -4.51 8.92
CA ALA A 163 -50.57 -5.65 8.40
C ALA A 163 -51.11 -6.56 9.52
N ARG A 164 -50.31 -6.82 10.58
CA ARG A 164 -50.77 -7.60 11.74
C ARG A 164 -51.88 -6.89 12.52
N GLN A 165 -51.78 -5.57 12.69
CA GLN A 165 -52.82 -4.78 13.34
C GLN A 165 -54.13 -4.87 12.56
N LEU A 166 -54.10 -4.68 11.24
CA LEU A 166 -55.29 -4.80 10.39
C LEU A 166 -55.92 -6.20 10.45
N LEU A 167 -55.09 -7.26 10.40
CA LEU A 167 -55.58 -8.63 10.52
C LEU A 167 -56.27 -8.89 11.86
N SER A 168 -55.76 -8.33 12.96
CA SER A 168 -56.38 -8.46 14.28
C SER A 168 -57.75 -7.78 14.39
N LEU A 169 -58.00 -6.74 13.58
CA LEU A 169 -59.29 -6.05 13.52
C LEU A 169 -60.34 -6.81 12.69
N ILE A 170 -59.90 -7.68 11.77
CA ILE A 170 -60.80 -8.45 10.88
C ILE A 170 -61.22 -9.79 11.53
N HIS A 171 -60.47 -10.31 12.50
CA HIS A 171 -60.77 -11.57 13.20
C HIS A 171 -61.62 -11.38 14.49
N ILE A 172 -62.44 -10.33 14.55
CA ILE A 172 -63.53 -10.13 15.52
C ILE A 172 -64.86 -10.28 14.79
#